data_AF-A0AAE1JYD3-F1
#
_entry.id   AF-A0AAE1JYD3-F1
#
_cell.length_a   1.000
_cell.length_b   1.000
_cell.length_c   1.000
_cell.angle_alpha   90.00
_cell.angle_beta   90.00
_cell.angle_gamma   90.00
#
_symmetry.space_group_name_H-M   'P 1'
#
loop_
_entity.id
_entity.type
_entity.pdbx_description
1 polymer ?
#
loop_
_entity_poly.entity_id
_entity_poly.type
_entity_poly.pdbx_seq_one_letter_code
_entity_poly.pdbx_strand_id
1 'polypeptide(L)'
;MAIPRQIFSPRKRRPSAMSFISPKLTELDLLHSLLHLTREISSLKPIQFLLKRNSYYIIRKTNLLSVLFEELIRSSIPLSFQSVTLCFEEMYIVLQRIKTLIKDCSNESKMAMLMQNESIADNFHKLTVDLSTLLDIFPVMELELSDDVRELVILIRKRCIESKPFVDLKDNELRHAVVMMLDHIKREIVPDQSKLADIFKRLEI
;
A
#
# COMPACT_ATOMS: atom_id res chain seq x y z
N MET A 1 13.10 -30.17 27.70
CA MET A 1 14.03 -29.04 27.46
C MET A 1 13.22 -27.79 27.18
N ALA A 2 13.20 -26.82 28.09
CA ALA A 2 12.47 -25.57 27.91
C ALA A 2 13.32 -24.62 27.04
N ILE A 3 12.78 -24.20 25.88
CA ILE A 3 13.44 -23.26 24.98
C ILE A 3 13.49 -21.88 25.68
N PRO A 4 14.64 -21.17 25.71
CA PRO A 4 14.74 -19.85 26.32
C PRO A 4 13.78 -18.84 25.66
N ARG A 5 13.09 -18.03 26.47
CA ARG A 5 12.03 -17.08 26.05
C ARG A 5 12.53 -15.86 25.24
N GLN A 6 13.73 -15.89 24.67
CA GLN A 6 14.31 -14.78 23.91
C GLN A 6 14.89 -15.28 22.59
N ILE A 7 14.05 -15.45 21.57
CA ILE A 7 14.51 -15.75 20.19
C ILE A 7 13.89 -14.80 19.15
N PHE A 8 12.78 -14.13 19.46
CA PHE A 8 12.16 -13.20 18.51
C PHE A 8 12.51 -11.76 18.87
N SER A 9 13.21 -11.08 17.96
CA SER A 9 13.29 -9.62 17.99
C SER A 9 11.87 -9.05 18.08
N PRO A 10 11.64 -7.97 18.86
CA PRO A 10 10.35 -7.30 18.85
C PRO A 10 10.05 -6.94 17.39
N ARG A 11 9.01 -7.56 16.83
CA ARG A 11 8.57 -7.27 15.46
C ARG A 11 8.46 -5.75 15.36
N LYS A 12 9.13 -5.15 14.37
CA LYS A 12 8.93 -3.72 14.08
C LYS A 12 7.43 -3.53 13.91
N ARG A 13 6.79 -2.89 14.89
CA ARG A 13 5.36 -2.59 14.79
C ARG A 13 5.23 -1.61 13.64
N ARG A 14 4.34 -1.90 12.70
CA ARG A 14 4.01 -0.95 11.64
C ARG A 14 3.59 0.36 12.30
N PRO A 15 4.06 1.52 11.82
CA PRO A 15 3.64 2.80 12.38
C PRO A 15 2.11 2.91 12.30
N SER A 16 1.48 3.44 13.36
CA SER A 16 0.03 3.66 13.34
C SER A 16 -0.33 4.69 12.27
N ALA A 17 -1.55 4.67 11.75
CA ALA A 17 -1.98 5.66 10.76
C ALA A 17 -1.79 7.11 11.28
N MET A 18 -1.97 7.33 12.59
CA MET A 18 -1.79 8.62 13.25
C MET A 18 -0.32 9.06 13.46
N SER A 19 0.66 8.19 13.18
CA SER A 19 2.08 8.51 13.33
C SER A 19 2.69 9.20 12.10
N PHE A 20 1.95 9.25 10.99
CA PHE A 20 2.36 9.94 9.79
C PHE A 20 1.90 11.39 9.87
N ILE A 21 2.85 12.32 9.79
CA ILE A 21 2.60 13.76 9.84
C ILE A 21 3.24 14.37 8.60
N SER A 22 2.51 15.24 7.91
CA SER A 22 3.08 16.03 6.82
C SER A 22 4.10 17.03 7.38
N PRO A 23 5.29 17.15 6.78
CA PRO A 23 6.24 18.19 7.18
C PRO A 23 5.64 19.57 6.89
N LYS A 24 5.91 20.55 7.78
CA LYS A 24 5.56 21.95 7.53
C LYS A 24 6.53 22.52 6.49
N LEU A 25 6.10 22.54 5.23
CA LEU A 25 6.89 22.96 4.08
C LEU A 25 6.24 24.17 3.38
N THR A 26 7.02 24.85 2.54
CA THR A 26 6.42 25.76 1.55
C THR A 26 5.63 24.95 0.51
N GLU A 27 4.69 25.58 -0.17
CA GLU A 27 3.83 24.91 -1.17
C GLU A 27 4.65 24.23 -2.27
N LEU A 28 5.70 24.89 -2.76
CA LEU A 28 6.59 24.34 -3.77
C LEU A 28 7.43 23.16 -3.25
N ASP A 29 7.97 23.28 -2.03
CA ASP A 29 8.74 22.19 -1.41
C ASP A 29 7.86 20.96 -1.14
N LEU A 30 6.60 21.17 -0.75
CA LEU A 30 5.62 20.11 -0.57
C LEU A 30 5.32 19.39 -1.90
N LEU A 31 5.12 20.15 -2.98
CA LEU A 31 4.87 19.60 -4.31
C LEU A 31 6.08 18.81 -4.84
N HIS A 32 7.29 19.33 -4.66
CA HIS A 32 8.52 18.60 -4.95
C HIS A 32 8.66 17.33 -4.12
N SER A 33 8.28 17.37 -2.84
CA SER A 33 8.29 16.21 -1.95
C SER A 33 7.28 15.14 -2.38
N LEU A 34 6.08 15.55 -2.82
CA LEU A 34 5.08 14.66 -3.39
C LEU A 34 5.56 13.99 -4.69
N LEU A 35 6.16 14.77 -5.59
CA LEU A 35 6.74 14.24 -6.81
C LEU A 35 7.88 13.25 -6.51
N HIS A 36 8.76 13.59 -5.58
CA HIS A 36 9.83 12.69 -5.15
C HIS A 36 9.26 11.38 -4.59
N LEU A 37 8.27 11.49 -3.71
CA LEU A 37 7.67 10.34 -3.04
C LEU A 37 6.91 9.42 -4.00
N THR A 38 6.18 9.98 -4.97
CA THR A 38 5.51 9.18 -6.01
C THR A 38 6.52 8.42 -6.86
N ARG A 39 7.63 9.05 -7.27
CA ARG A 39 8.71 8.39 -8.01
C ARG A 39 9.40 7.30 -7.20
N GLU A 40 9.64 7.53 -5.91
CA GLU A 40 10.16 6.49 -5.02
C GLU A 40 9.22 5.28 -4.97
N ILE A 41 7.91 5.49 -4.82
CA ILE A 41 6.93 4.39 -4.81
C ILE A 41 6.91 3.68 -6.17
N SER A 42 6.92 4.42 -7.28
CA SER A 42 6.99 3.87 -8.64
C SER A 42 8.21 2.99 -8.87
N SER A 43 9.33 3.29 -8.20
CA SER A 43 10.56 2.50 -8.31
C SER A 43 10.53 1.19 -7.50
N LEU A 44 9.55 1.03 -6.60
CA LEU A 44 9.40 -0.19 -5.81
C LEU A 44 8.95 -1.35 -6.70
N LYS A 45 9.48 -2.54 -6.42
CA LYS A 45 8.97 -3.76 -7.04
C LYS A 45 7.63 -4.14 -6.41
N PRO A 46 6.64 -4.58 -7.20
CA PRO A 46 5.45 -5.21 -6.65
C PRO A 46 5.83 -6.39 -5.75
N ILE A 47 5.02 -6.62 -4.72
CA ILE A 47 5.18 -7.75 -3.81
C ILE A 47 5.03 -9.04 -4.63
N GLN A 48 6.01 -9.94 -4.54
CA GLN A 48 6.06 -11.12 -5.42
C GLN A 48 5.21 -12.28 -4.89
N PHE A 49 5.23 -12.50 -3.58
CA PHE A 49 4.47 -13.54 -2.90
C PHE A 49 3.24 -12.92 -2.24
N LEU A 50 2.02 -13.34 -2.59
CA LEU A 50 0.75 -12.72 -2.15
C LEU A 50 0.63 -11.24 -2.56
N LEU A 51 -0.59 -10.69 -2.62
CA LEU A 51 -0.83 -9.24 -2.77
C LEU A 51 -0.18 -8.56 -4.00
N LYS A 52 0.34 -9.32 -4.96
CA LYS A 52 1.01 -8.82 -6.18
C LYS A 52 0.11 -7.86 -6.95
N ARG A 53 -1.17 -8.22 -7.08
CA ARG A 53 -2.18 -7.40 -7.73
C ARG A 53 -2.42 -6.09 -6.98
N ASN A 54 -2.56 -6.13 -5.66
CA ASN A 54 -2.80 -4.95 -4.83
C ASN A 54 -1.61 -3.97 -4.90
N SER A 55 -0.40 -4.47 -4.70
CA SER A 55 0.82 -3.66 -4.77
C SER A 55 1.07 -3.11 -6.18
N TYR A 56 0.90 -3.92 -7.23
CA TYR A 56 1.03 -3.46 -8.61
C TYR A 56 0.07 -2.30 -8.93
N TYR A 57 -1.21 -2.41 -8.57
CA TYR A 57 -2.17 -1.37 -8.89
C TYR A 57 -1.93 -0.08 -8.12
N ILE A 58 -1.56 -0.16 -6.84
CA ILE A 58 -1.32 1.06 -6.07
C ILE A 58 -0.05 1.76 -6.56
N ILE A 59 1.02 1.02 -6.87
CA ILE A 59 2.25 1.56 -7.49
C ILE A 59 1.93 2.23 -8.83
N ARG A 60 1.08 1.60 -9.66
CA ARG A 60 0.67 2.19 -10.93
C ARG A 60 -0.13 3.49 -10.73
N LYS A 61 -1.04 3.54 -9.77
CA LYS A 61 -1.81 4.76 -9.45
C LYS A 61 -0.91 5.88 -8.96
N THR A 62 0.05 5.59 -8.08
CA THR A 62 1.03 6.59 -7.62
C THR A 62 1.92 7.09 -8.76
N ASN A 63 2.25 6.24 -9.73
CA ASN A 63 2.98 6.66 -10.92
C ASN A 63 2.17 7.61 -11.81
N LEU A 64 0.85 7.45 -11.88
CA LEU A 64 0.02 8.39 -12.64
C LEU A 64 -0.10 9.74 -11.94
N LEU A 65 -0.09 9.77 -10.60
CA LEU A 65 -0.07 11.02 -9.83
C LEU A 65 1.21 11.83 -10.05
N SER A 66 2.35 11.20 -10.37
CA SER A 66 3.57 11.96 -10.64
C SER A 66 3.41 12.89 -11.84
N VAL A 67 2.61 12.52 -12.84
CA VAL A 67 2.30 13.36 -14.01
C VAL A 67 1.58 14.64 -13.59
N LEU A 68 0.61 14.54 -12.68
CA LEU A 68 -0.08 15.71 -12.12
C LEU A 68 0.91 16.64 -11.42
N PHE A 69 1.77 16.10 -10.54
CA PHE A 69 2.72 16.92 -9.80
C PHE A 69 3.79 17.55 -10.70
N GLU A 70 4.23 16.84 -11.75
CA GLU A 70 5.15 17.38 -12.75
C GLU A 70 4.55 18.57 -13.50
N GLU A 71 3.28 18.49 -13.89
CA GLU A 71 2.62 19.61 -14.57
C GLU A 71 2.45 20.82 -13.64
N LEU A 72 2.02 20.58 -12.40
CA LEU A 72 1.88 21.65 -11.41
C LEU A 72 3.20 22.38 -11.16
N ILE A 73 4.32 21.66 -11.06
CA ILE A 73 5.65 22.27 -10.92
C ILE A 73 6.01 23.09 -12.16
N ARG A 74 5.77 22.55 -13.36
CA ARG A 74 6.09 23.22 -14.63
C ARG A 74 5.28 24.49 -14.85
N SER A 75 4.01 24.48 -14.45
CA SER A 75 3.07 25.59 -14.64
C SER A 75 3.34 26.78 -13.70
N SER A 76 4.19 26.62 -12.67
CA SER A 76 4.45 27.66 -11.65
C SER A 76 3.16 28.28 -11.07
N ILE A 77 2.07 27.50 -11.02
CA ILE A 77 0.78 28.00 -10.55
C ILE A 77 0.95 28.46 -9.10
N PRO A 78 0.58 29.71 -8.76
CA PRO A 78 0.51 30.11 -7.37
C PRO A 78 -0.55 29.24 -6.70
N LEU A 79 -0.12 28.31 -5.85
CA LEU A 79 -0.99 27.42 -5.08
C LEU A 79 -1.61 28.18 -3.88
N SER A 80 -2.13 29.38 -4.12
CA SER A 80 -2.67 30.28 -3.09
C SER A 80 -3.97 29.78 -2.44
N PHE A 81 -4.44 28.61 -2.85
CA PHE A 81 -5.63 27.97 -2.32
C PHE A 81 -5.27 27.08 -1.12
N GLN A 82 -5.68 27.52 0.07
CA GLN A 82 -5.54 26.75 1.32
C GLN A 82 -6.06 25.30 1.18
N SER A 83 -7.14 25.10 0.42
CA SER A 83 -7.74 23.79 0.15
C SER A 83 -6.80 22.86 -0.63
N VAL A 84 -6.04 23.40 -1.59
CA VAL A 84 -5.06 22.64 -2.38
C VAL A 84 -3.90 22.20 -1.52
N THR A 85 -3.37 23.13 -0.71
CA THR A 85 -2.27 22.84 0.22
C THR A 85 -2.64 21.74 1.21
N LEU A 86 -3.84 21.80 1.81
CA LEU A 86 -4.34 20.74 2.70
C LEU A 86 -4.49 19.41 1.98
N CYS A 87 -5.01 19.39 0.74
CA CYS A 87 -5.09 18.17 -0.06
C CYS A 87 -3.70 17.56 -0.29
N PHE A 88 -2.69 18.38 -0.57
CA PHE A 88 -1.31 17.93 -0.77
C PHE A 88 -0.67 17.40 0.50
N GLU A 89 -0.90 18.02 1.66
CA GLU A 89 -0.42 17.49 2.95
C GLU A 89 -1.03 16.11 3.24
N GLU A 90 -2.32 15.94 3.04
CA GLU A 90 -3.00 14.65 3.23
C GLU A 90 -2.57 13.61 2.19
N MET A 91 -2.39 14.01 0.93
CA MET A 91 -1.85 13.12 -0.11
C MET A 91 -0.44 12.66 0.26
N TYR A 92 0.39 13.53 0.82
CA TYR A 92 1.73 13.19 1.28
C TYR A 92 1.68 12.11 2.37
N ILE A 93 0.80 12.26 3.35
CA ILE A 93 0.57 11.28 4.42
C ILE A 93 0.14 9.93 3.84
N VAL A 94 -0.84 9.93 2.93
CA VAL A 94 -1.33 8.70 2.27
C VAL A 94 -0.21 8.02 1.48
N LEU A 95 0.57 8.77 0.71
CA LEU A 95 1.69 8.24 -0.07
C LEU A 95 2.80 7.66 0.84
N GLN A 96 3.11 8.30 1.97
CA GLN A 96 4.06 7.76 2.94
C GLN A 96 3.57 6.43 3.53
N ARG A 97 2.27 6.34 3.84
CA ARG A 97 1.64 5.10 4.31
C ARG A 97 1.70 4.01 3.24
N ILE A 98 1.46 4.33 1.97
CA ILE A 98 1.59 3.40 0.84
C ILE A 98 3.03 2.87 0.73
N LYS A 99 4.02 3.79 0.71
CA LYS A 99 5.44 3.43 0.65
C LYS A 99 5.83 2.50 1.79
N THR A 100 5.41 2.84 3.01
CA THR A 100 5.69 2.06 4.21
C THR A 100 5.06 0.69 4.14
N LEU A 101 3.78 0.59 3.73
CA LEU A 101 3.08 -0.67 3.59
C LEU A 101 3.79 -1.62 2.61
N ILE A 102 4.21 -1.13 1.45
CA ILE A 102 4.93 -1.94 0.45
C ILE A 102 6.30 -2.40 1.00
N LYS A 103 7.06 -1.50 1.64
CA LYS A 103 8.36 -1.84 2.22
C LYS A 103 8.24 -2.85 3.36
N ASP A 104 7.25 -2.70 4.23
CA ASP A 104 7.02 -3.62 5.34
C ASP A 104 6.68 -5.02 4.83
N CYS A 105 5.78 -5.13 3.85
CA CYS A 105 5.43 -6.42 3.25
C CYS A 105 6.62 -7.08 2.55
N SER A 106 7.49 -6.28 1.93
CA SER A 106 8.69 -6.80 1.25
C SER A 106 9.75 -7.35 2.21
N ASN A 107 9.72 -6.94 3.49
CA ASN A 107 10.65 -7.38 4.53
C ASN A 107 10.04 -8.43 5.47
N GLU A 108 8.78 -8.81 5.28
CA GLU A 108 8.04 -9.71 6.15
C GLU A 108 8.21 -11.17 5.71
N SER A 109 8.14 -12.12 6.66
CA SER A 109 8.21 -13.54 6.30
C SER A 109 6.95 -13.97 5.53
N LYS A 110 7.11 -14.89 4.59
CA LYS A 110 5.99 -15.43 3.78
C LYS A 110 4.85 -15.96 4.66
N MET A 111 5.19 -16.65 5.75
CA MET A 111 4.23 -17.14 6.74
C MET A 111 3.48 -16.00 7.46
N ALA A 112 4.20 -14.96 7.92
CA ALA A 112 3.55 -13.83 8.60
C ALA A 112 2.64 -13.04 7.66
N MET A 113 3.05 -12.87 6.40
CA MET A 113 2.25 -12.23 5.38
C MET A 113 1.02 -13.05 5.01
N LEU A 114 1.15 -14.39 4.90
CA LEU A 114 0.02 -15.30 4.68
C LEU A 114 -1.03 -15.19 5.80
N MET A 115 -0.60 -15.17 7.06
CA MET A 115 -1.50 -15.06 8.21
C MET A 115 -2.23 -13.71 8.27
N GLN A 116 -1.64 -12.65 7.71
CA GLN A 116 -2.18 -11.29 7.73
C GLN A 116 -2.76 -10.84 6.38
N ASN A 117 -2.84 -11.73 5.38
CA ASN A 117 -3.09 -11.38 3.99
C ASN A 117 -4.34 -10.49 3.78
N GLU A 118 -5.48 -10.88 4.35
CA GLU A 118 -6.73 -10.10 4.30
C GLU A 118 -6.58 -8.70 4.90
N SER A 119 -6.00 -8.61 6.11
CA SER A 119 -5.78 -7.32 6.77
C SER A 119 -4.86 -6.41 5.95
N ILE A 120 -3.84 -6.97 5.29
CA ILE A 120 -2.96 -6.20 4.41
C ILE A 120 -3.69 -5.76 3.13
N ALA A 121 -4.47 -6.64 2.51
CA ALA A 121 -5.29 -6.31 1.34
C ALA A 121 -6.30 -5.18 1.67
N ASP A 122 -6.93 -5.24 2.84
CA ASP A 122 -7.82 -4.19 3.33
C ASP A 122 -7.09 -2.86 3.54
N ASN A 123 -5.84 -2.89 4.01
CA ASN A 123 -5.04 -1.67 4.14
C ASN A 123 -4.71 -1.05 2.77
N PHE A 124 -4.37 -1.86 1.75
CA PHE A 124 -4.22 -1.35 0.38
C PHE A 124 -5.50 -0.72 -0.14
N HIS A 125 -6.65 -1.36 0.12
CA HIS A 125 -7.94 -0.83 -0.27
C HIS A 125 -8.27 0.48 0.45
N LYS A 126 -8.09 0.55 1.77
CA LYS A 126 -8.26 1.79 2.56
C LYS A 126 -7.42 2.93 2.03
N LEU A 127 -6.13 2.70 1.77
CA LEU A 127 -5.26 3.74 1.19
C LEU A 127 -5.69 4.16 -0.23
N THR A 128 -6.25 3.24 -1.01
CA THR A 128 -6.83 3.55 -2.31
C THR A 128 -8.09 4.42 -2.18
N VAL A 129 -8.93 4.16 -1.17
CA VAL A 129 -10.11 4.96 -0.87
C VAL A 129 -9.71 6.34 -0.34
N ASP A 130 -8.76 6.42 0.60
CA ASP A 130 -8.22 7.69 1.11
C ASP A 130 -7.74 8.57 -0.06
N LEU A 131 -6.98 7.99 -0.99
CA LEU A 131 -6.54 8.70 -2.20
C LEU A 131 -7.72 9.13 -3.09
N SER A 132 -8.74 8.28 -3.25
CA SER A 132 -9.95 8.61 -4.01
C SER A 132 -10.68 9.82 -3.43
N THR A 133 -10.80 9.86 -2.10
CA THR A 133 -11.47 10.95 -1.37
C THR A 133 -10.71 12.26 -1.57
N LEU A 134 -9.37 12.21 -1.49
CA LEU A 134 -8.54 13.39 -1.74
C LEU A 134 -8.67 13.90 -3.17
N LEU A 135 -8.69 13.01 -4.16
CA LEU A 135 -8.90 13.39 -5.56
C LEU A 135 -10.34 13.85 -5.87
N ASP A 136 -11.31 13.53 -5.00
CA ASP A 136 -12.68 14.02 -5.13
C ASP A 136 -12.79 15.49 -4.74
N ILE A 137 -12.16 15.86 -3.61
CA ILE A 137 -12.17 17.23 -3.09
C ILE A 137 -11.09 18.13 -3.71
N PHE A 138 -10.15 17.55 -4.46
CA PHE A 138 -9.08 18.30 -5.11
C PHE A 138 -9.67 19.21 -6.21
N PRO A 139 -9.40 20.53 -6.19
CA PRO A 139 -10.07 21.49 -7.07
C PRO A 139 -9.45 21.50 -8.48
N VAL A 140 -9.51 20.36 -9.18
CA VAL A 140 -8.96 20.18 -10.54
C VAL A 140 -9.45 21.27 -11.49
N MET A 141 -10.71 21.69 -11.37
CA MET A 141 -11.35 22.70 -12.22
C MET A 141 -10.81 24.12 -12.04
N GLU A 142 -10.22 24.41 -10.90
CA GLU A 142 -9.67 25.73 -10.56
C GLU A 142 -8.18 25.85 -10.92
N LEU A 143 -7.54 24.72 -11.25
CA LEU A 143 -6.13 24.67 -11.62
C LEU A 143 -5.97 24.75 -13.15
N GLU A 144 -4.96 25.50 -13.58
CA GLU A 144 -4.52 25.64 -14.98
C GLU A 144 -3.78 24.37 -15.46
N LEU A 145 -4.46 23.23 -15.41
CA LEU A 145 -3.98 21.94 -15.91
C LEU A 145 -4.39 21.77 -17.38
N SER A 146 -3.54 21.05 -18.14
CA SER A 146 -3.91 20.60 -19.47
C SER A 146 -5.11 19.65 -19.44
N ASP A 147 -5.86 19.58 -20.54
CA ASP A 147 -7.03 18.69 -20.65
C ASP A 147 -6.65 17.22 -20.42
N ASP A 148 -5.49 16.79 -20.91
CA ASP A 148 -4.98 15.43 -20.74
C ASP A 148 -4.75 15.08 -19.26
N VAL A 149 -4.15 15.99 -18.49
CA VAL A 149 -3.88 15.75 -17.06
C VAL A 149 -5.16 15.87 -16.23
N ARG A 150 -6.06 16.78 -16.60
CA ARG A 150 -7.40 16.87 -16.01
C ARG A 150 -8.17 15.55 -16.19
N GLU A 151 -8.18 15.00 -17.41
CA GLU A 151 -8.79 13.71 -17.69
C GLU A 151 -8.09 12.58 -16.91
N LEU A 152 -6.76 12.60 -16.85
CA LEU A 152 -5.99 11.63 -16.07
C LEU A 152 -6.40 11.61 -14.59
N VAL A 153 -6.55 12.77 -13.95
CA VAL A 153 -6.98 12.85 -12.54
C VAL A 153 -8.37 12.25 -12.36
N ILE A 154 -9.31 12.58 -13.25
CA ILE A 154 -10.68 12.03 -13.23
C ILE A 154 -10.65 10.50 -13.39
N LEU A 155 -9.80 9.98 -14.29
CA LEU A 155 -9.62 8.55 -14.50
C LEU A 155 -9.03 7.85 -13.28
N ILE A 156 -8.00 8.42 -12.64
CA ILE A 156 -7.42 7.85 -11.41
C ILE A 156 -8.50 7.77 -10.33
N ARG A 157 -9.24 8.87 -10.10
CA ARG A 157 -10.33 8.92 -9.13
C ARG A 157 -11.36 7.81 -9.40
N LYS A 158 -11.88 7.70 -10.62
CA LYS A 158 -12.86 6.67 -11.00
C LYS A 158 -12.33 5.25 -10.73
N ARG A 159 -11.07 4.99 -11.08
CA ARG A 159 -10.41 3.68 -10.85
C ARG A 159 -10.09 3.40 -9.38
N CYS A 160 -10.04 4.42 -8.53
CA CYS A 160 -9.94 4.24 -7.09
C CYS A 160 -11.30 3.84 -6.50
N ILE A 161 -12.40 4.50 -6.91
CA ILE A 161 -13.77 4.19 -6.46
C ILE A 161 -14.18 2.77 -6.85
N GLU A 162 -13.89 2.36 -8.08
CA GLU A 162 -14.24 1.00 -8.58
C GLU A 162 -13.38 -0.11 -7.94
N SER A 163 -12.32 0.26 -7.22
CA SER A 163 -11.38 -0.70 -6.63
C SER A 163 -12.03 -1.45 -5.48
N LYS A 164 -11.97 -2.78 -5.50
CA LYS A 164 -12.40 -3.63 -4.38
C LYS A 164 -11.19 -4.24 -3.67
N PRO A 165 -11.30 -4.56 -2.36
CA PRO A 165 -10.28 -5.37 -1.71
C PRO A 165 -10.17 -6.71 -2.44
N PHE A 166 -8.94 -7.18 -2.63
CA PHE A 166 -8.67 -8.39 -3.39
C PHE A 166 -7.68 -9.29 -2.63
N VAL A 167 -8.10 -10.54 -2.43
CA VAL A 167 -7.29 -11.65 -1.93
C VAL A 167 -7.49 -12.81 -2.88
N ASP A 168 -6.40 -13.46 -3.32
CA ASP A 168 -6.50 -14.61 -4.21
C ASP A 168 -7.12 -15.79 -3.46
N LEU A 169 -8.02 -16.53 -4.12
CA LEU A 169 -8.62 -17.74 -3.56
C LEU A 169 -7.54 -18.75 -3.17
N LYS A 170 -6.49 -18.90 -3.99
CA LYS A 170 -5.38 -19.83 -3.71
C LYS A 170 -4.60 -19.45 -2.46
N ASP A 171 -4.46 -18.15 -2.20
CA ASP A 171 -3.81 -17.62 -1.01
C ASP A 171 -4.65 -17.93 0.23
N ASN A 172 -5.98 -17.77 0.11
CA ASN A 172 -6.90 -18.06 1.18
C ASN A 172 -6.93 -19.57 1.51
N GLU A 173 -6.95 -20.42 0.49
CA GLU A 173 -6.84 -21.88 0.65
C GLU A 173 -5.53 -22.28 1.32
N LEU A 174 -4.40 -21.67 0.91
CA LEU A 174 -3.10 -21.95 1.54
C LEU A 174 -3.12 -21.57 3.02
N ARG A 175 -3.69 -20.40 3.35
CA ARG A 175 -3.84 -19.95 4.74
C ARG A 175 -4.68 -20.93 5.54
N HIS A 176 -5.82 -21.37 5.01
CA HIS A 176 -6.67 -22.36 5.68
C HIS A 176 -5.94 -23.69 5.90
N ALA A 177 -5.21 -24.19 4.90
CA ALA A 177 -4.42 -25.42 5.02
C ALA A 177 -3.36 -25.31 6.13
N VAL A 178 -2.66 -24.18 6.19
CA VAL A 178 -1.68 -23.89 7.25
C VAL A 178 -2.34 -23.83 8.63
N VAL A 179 -3.45 -23.11 8.78
CA VAL A 179 -4.16 -22.99 10.07
C VAL A 179 -4.67 -24.35 10.54
N MET A 180 -5.26 -25.14 9.65
CA MET A 180 -5.71 -26.50 9.95
C MET A 180 -4.55 -27.39 10.39
N MET A 181 -3.41 -27.31 9.71
CA MET A 181 -2.21 -28.06 10.08
C MET A 181 -1.72 -27.69 11.49
N LEU A 182 -1.71 -26.39 11.82
CA LEU A 182 -1.33 -25.91 13.15
C LEU A 182 -2.33 -26.37 14.23
N ASP A 183 -3.63 -26.40 13.93
CA ASP A 183 -4.65 -26.91 14.88
C ASP A 183 -4.48 -28.42 15.13
N HIS A 184 -4.16 -29.19 14.10
CA HIS A 184 -3.85 -30.61 14.24
C HIS A 184 -2.62 -30.85 15.11
N ILE A 185 -1.52 -30.11 14.86
CA ILE A 185 -0.30 -30.18 15.69
C ILE A 185 -0.62 -29.82 17.14
N LYS A 186 -1.42 -28.78 17.37
CA LYS A 186 -1.85 -28.36 18.71
C LYS A 186 -2.64 -29.45 19.44
N ARG A 187 -3.36 -30.29 18.72
CA ARG A 187 -4.09 -31.47 19.24
C ARG A 187 -3.24 -32.74 19.27
N GLU A 188 -1.92 -32.61 19.09
CA GLU A 188 -0.96 -33.73 19.06
C GLU A 188 -1.24 -34.75 17.94
N ILE A 189 -1.95 -34.34 16.90
CA ILE A 189 -2.19 -35.15 15.71
C ILE A 189 -0.95 -35.06 14.81
N VAL A 190 -0.37 -36.22 14.46
CA VAL A 190 0.79 -36.29 13.57
C VAL A 190 0.42 -35.70 12.19
N PRO A 191 1.14 -34.66 11.71
CA PRO A 191 0.94 -34.10 10.38
C PRO A 191 1.14 -35.12 9.27
N ASP A 192 0.24 -35.13 8.29
CA ASP A 192 0.46 -35.83 7.03
C ASP A 192 1.65 -35.19 6.29
N GLN A 193 2.70 -35.98 6.07
CA GLN A 193 3.94 -35.53 5.44
C GLN A 193 3.71 -34.99 4.02
N SER A 194 2.79 -35.60 3.25
CA SER A 194 2.49 -35.13 1.90
C SER A 194 1.82 -33.77 1.92
N LYS A 195 0.90 -33.53 2.87
CA LYS A 195 0.24 -32.23 3.03
C LYS A 195 1.21 -31.16 3.53
N LEU A 196 2.12 -31.52 4.44
CA LEU A 196 3.14 -30.61 4.93
C LEU A 196 4.09 -30.18 3.79
N ALA A 197 4.53 -31.14 2.98
CA ALA A 197 5.37 -30.87 1.81
C ALA A 197 4.68 -29.98 0.77
N ASP A 198 3.38 -30.18 0.52
CA ASP A 198 2.60 -29.31 -0.38
C ASP A 198 2.54 -27.87 0.14
N ILE A 199 2.28 -27.69 1.46
CA ILE A 199 2.27 -26.37 2.09
C ILE A 199 3.62 -25.67 1.92
N PHE A 200 4.74 -26.35 2.20
CA PHE A 200 6.08 -25.76 2.05
C PHE A 200 6.39 -25.40 0.60
N LYS A 201 6.05 -26.28 -0.34
CA LYS A 201 6.17 -26.00 -1.77
C LYS A 201 5.39 -24.74 -2.19
N ARG A 202 4.15 -24.59 -1.72
CA ARG A 202 3.29 -23.42 -2.01
C ARG A 202 3.77 -22.14 -1.31
N LEU A 203 4.39 -22.26 -0.15
CA LEU A 203 5.09 -21.17 0.53
C LEU A 203 6.43 -20.84 -0.14
N GLU A 204 6.90 -21.65 -1.11
CA GLU A 204 8.23 -21.55 -1.71
C GLU A 204 9.32 -21.50 -0.62
N ILE A 205 9.26 -22.44 0.33
CA ILE A 205 10.22 -22.68 1.42
C ILE A 205 10.62 -24.16 1.42
#